data_AF-A0A183A4E4-F1
#
_entry.id   AF-A0A183A4E4-F1
#
_cell.length_a   1.000
_cell.length_b   1.000
_cell.length_c   1.000
_cell.angle_alpha   90.00
_cell.angle_beta   90.00
_cell.angle_gamma   90.00
#
_symmetry.space_group_name_H-M   'P 1'
#
loop_
_entity.id
_entity.type
_entity.pdbx_description
1 polymer ?
#
loop_
_entity_poly.entity_id
_entity_poly.type
_entity_poly.pdbx_seq_one_letter_code
_entity_poly.pdbx_strand_id
1 'polypeptide(L)'
;LVDLYNAIKQRGGVTHLRLCDTWFRTIQVLPERTHPEVSMIASGGYLLTAYTVEPKPGSVHELLQSGLVSSAFWHELDAPDES
;
A
#
# COMPACT_ATOMS: atom_id res chain seq x y z
N LEU A 1 -18.00 -0.33 -2.46
CA LEU A 1 -16.54 -0.45 -2.30
C LEU A 1 -15.91 -1.42 -3.31
N VAL A 2 -16.57 -2.54 -3.64
CA VAL A 2 -16.11 -3.45 -4.69
C VAL A 2 -16.03 -2.75 -6.06
N ASP A 3 -17.02 -1.95 -6.42
CA ASP A 3 -17.01 -1.20 -7.69
C ASP A 3 -15.87 -0.18 -7.73
N LEU A 4 -15.59 0.49 -6.61
CA LEU A 4 -14.47 1.42 -6.48
C LEU A 4 -13.12 0.68 -6.59
N TYR A 5 -13.01 -0.49 -5.96
CA TYR A 5 -11.84 -1.36 -6.10
C TYR A 5 -11.60 -1.71 -7.58
N ASN A 6 -12.65 -2.09 -8.31
CA ASN A 6 -12.55 -2.41 -9.73
C ASN A 6 -12.19 -1.18 -10.58
N ALA A 7 -12.78 -0.02 -10.29
CA ALA A 7 -12.47 1.22 -10.99
C ALA A 7 -11.01 1.66 -10.79
N ILE A 8 -10.49 1.59 -9.55
CA ILE A 8 -9.10 1.92 -9.23
C ILE A 8 -8.14 0.91 -9.89
N LYS A 9 -8.50 -0.37 -9.88
CA LYS A 9 -7.73 -1.43 -10.55
C LYS A 9 -7.64 -1.20 -12.06
N GLN A 10 -8.70 -0.73 -12.69
CA GLN A 10 -8.72 -0.41 -14.12
C GLN A 10 -7.93 0.86 -14.46
N ARG A 11 -8.00 1.89 -13.60
CA ARG A 11 -7.25 3.15 -13.78
C ARG A 11 -5.74 2.94 -13.73
N GLY A 12 -5.26 2.03 -12.88
CA GLY A 12 -3.84 1.83 -12.63
C GLY A 12 -3.20 2.96 -11.79
N GLY A 13 -1.87 2.99 -11.69
CA GLY A 13 -1.14 3.98 -10.89
C GLY A 13 -1.25 3.78 -9.38
N VAL A 14 -1.74 2.62 -8.94
CA VAL A 14 -1.72 2.21 -7.54
C VAL A 14 -1.20 0.79 -7.40
N THR A 15 -0.56 0.50 -6.27
CA THR A 15 -0.13 -0.85 -5.87
C THR A 15 -0.73 -1.21 -4.51
N HIS A 16 -0.72 -2.51 -4.20
CA HIS A 16 -1.23 -3.05 -2.94
C HIS A 16 -2.69 -2.64 -2.63
N LEU A 17 -3.56 -2.67 -3.64
CA LEU A 17 -4.98 -2.39 -3.45
C LEU A 17 -5.63 -3.50 -2.60
N ARG A 18 -6.11 -3.16 -1.40
CA ARG A 18 -6.66 -4.10 -0.42
C ARG A 18 -7.96 -3.60 0.18
N LEU A 19 -9.00 -4.42 0.09
CA LEU A 19 -10.26 -4.24 0.82
C LEU A 19 -10.17 -5.01 2.14
N CYS A 20 -10.36 -4.33 3.26
CA CYS A 20 -10.20 -4.88 4.60
C CYS A 20 -11.47 -4.63 5.41
N ASP A 21 -11.90 -5.65 6.14
CA ASP A 21 -12.81 -5.52 7.27
C ASP A 21 -12.02 -5.72 8.58
N THR A 22 -12.52 -5.19 9.68
CA THR A 22 -11.91 -5.35 11.01
C THR A 22 -12.97 -5.67 12.02
N TRP A 23 -12.78 -6.77 12.73
CA TRP A 23 -13.71 -7.25 13.73
C TRP A 23 -13.06 -7.03 15.10
N PHE A 24 -13.68 -6.17 15.91
CA PHE A 24 -13.21 -5.88 17.25
C PHE A 24 -14.13 -6.55 18.26
N ARG A 25 -13.54 -7.26 19.22
CA ARG A 25 -14.27 -7.99 20.25
C ARG A 25 -13.70 -7.66 21.63
N THR A 26 -14.45 -6.90 22.42
CA THR A 26 -14.06 -6.59 23.80
C THR A 26 -14.23 -7.84 24.67
N ILE A 27 -13.25 -8.11 25.53
CA ILE A 27 -13.32 -9.15 26.56
C ILE A 27 -13.39 -8.46 27.92
N GLN A 28 -14.37 -8.86 28.74
CA GLN A 28 -14.46 -8.43 30.11
C GLN A 28 -13.58 -9.33 30.97
N VAL A 29 -12.57 -8.76 31.63
CA VAL A 29 -11.66 -9.48 32.52
C VAL A 29 -12.01 -9.15 33.97
N LEU A 30 -12.64 -10.12 34.64
CA LEU A 30 -12.90 -10.11 36.08
C LEU A 30 -12.44 -11.45 36.68
N PRO A 31 -11.99 -11.48 37.95
CA PRO A 31 -11.66 -12.73 38.63
C PRO A 31 -12.82 -13.73 38.52
N GLU A 32 -12.55 -14.96 38.09
CA GLU A 32 -13.53 -16.04 37.89
C GLU A 32 -14.66 -15.79 36.86
N ARG A 33 -14.66 -14.67 36.12
CA ARG A 33 -15.72 -14.31 35.15
C ARG A 33 -15.18 -13.64 33.89
N THR A 34 -14.14 -14.20 33.28
CA THR A 34 -13.63 -13.72 32.00
C THR A 34 -14.52 -14.21 30.84
N HIS A 35 -15.16 -13.28 30.13
CA HIS A 35 -16.06 -13.59 29.00
C HIS A 35 -16.09 -12.44 27.96
N PRO A 36 -16.38 -12.72 26.69
CA PRO A 36 -16.63 -11.66 25.70
C PRO A 36 -17.87 -10.84 26.07
N GLU A 37 -17.83 -9.53 25.82
CA GLU A 37 -18.93 -8.61 26.11
C GLU A 37 -20.22 -9.02 25.38
N VAL A 38 -21.39 -8.90 26.02
CA VAL A 38 -22.66 -9.41 25.45
C VAL A 38 -23.21 -8.51 24.33
N SER A 39 -22.91 -7.21 24.37
CA SER A 39 -23.28 -6.25 23.34
C SER A 39 -22.11 -6.03 22.39
N MET A 40 -22.31 -6.29 21.09
CA MET A 40 -21.29 -6.06 20.07
C MET A 40 -21.86 -5.29 18.90
N ILE A 41 -21.15 -4.24 18.47
CA ILE A 41 -21.39 -3.60 17.18
C ILE A 41 -20.76 -4.51 16.13
N ALA A 42 -21.60 -5.25 15.40
CA ALA A 42 -21.15 -6.21 14.39
C ALA A 42 -20.57 -5.56 13.12
N SER A 43 -20.69 -4.24 12.96
CA SER A 43 -20.38 -3.53 11.72
C SER A 43 -19.68 -2.21 12.00
N GLY A 44 -18.35 -2.17 11.83
CA GLY A 44 -17.53 -0.96 11.86
C GLY A 44 -17.28 -0.33 10.48
N GLY A 45 -17.83 -0.91 9.41
CA GLY A 45 -17.55 -0.53 8.02
C GLY A 45 -16.35 -1.28 7.42
N TYR A 46 -15.93 -0.83 6.24
CA TYR A 46 -14.87 -1.45 5.44
C TYR A 46 -13.86 -0.39 5.01
N LEU A 47 -12.59 -0.78 4.94
CA LEU A 47 -11.49 0.07 4.50
C LEU A 47 -10.96 -0.39 3.14
N LEU A 48 -10.84 0.54 2.19
CA LEU A 48 -10.12 0.32 0.95
C LEU A 48 -8.80 1.09 1.02
N THR A 49 -7.69 0.37 0.93
CA THR A 49 -6.33 0.91 1.09
C THR A 49 -5.50 0.59 -0.15
N ALA A 50 -4.60 1.50 -0.53
CA ALA A 50 -3.64 1.32 -1.62
C ALA A 50 -2.50 2.34 -1.49
N TYR A 51 -1.37 2.07 -2.14
CA TYR A 51 -0.30 3.04 -2.33
C TYR A 51 -0.35 3.60 -3.75
N THR A 52 -0.22 4.91 -3.89
CA THR A 52 -0.06 5.56 -5.19
C THR A 52 1.36 5.34 -5.70
N VAL A 53 1.49 4.92 -6.95
CA VAL A 53 2.79 4.73 -7.60
C VAL A 53 2.81 5.54 -8.89
N GLU A 54 3.99 6.08 -9.22
CA GLU A 54 4.16 6.68 -10.53
C GLU A 54 4.01 5.60 -11.61
N PRO A 55 3.33 5.91 -12.72
CA PRO A 55 3.25 5.00 -13.84
C PRO A 55 4.65 4.65 -14.34
N LYS A 56 4.81 3.42 -14.84
CA LYS A 56 6.07 3.00 -15.47
C LYS A 56 6.42 4.03 -16.55
N PRO A 57 7.59 4.69 -16.49
CA PRO A 57 7.97 5.64 -17.51
C PRO A 57 8.09 4.91 -18.85
N GLY A 58 7.55 5.53 -19.90
CA GLY A 58 7.52 4.94 -21.23
C GLY A 58 8.91 4.86 -21.86
N SER A 59 9.86 5.62 -21.32
CA SER A 59 11.25 5.71 -21.78
C SER A 59 12.20 5.92 -20.60
N VAL A 60 13.45 5.45 -20.75
CA VAL A 60 14.54 5.69 -19.80
C VAL A 60 14.77 7.19 -19.59
N HIS A 61 14.58 8.01 -20.63
CA HIS A 61 14.73 9.46 -20.53
C HIS A 61 13.72 10.08 -19.56
N GLU A 62 12.49 9.57 -19.54
CA GLU A 62 11.43 10.02 -18.65
C GLU A 62 11.69 9.58 -17.20
N LEU A 63 12.30 8.39 -17.01
CA LEU A 63 12.76 7.90 -15.71
C LEU A 63 13.95 8.72 -15.17
N LEU A 64 14.84 9.20 -16.03
CA LEU A 64 15.94 10.11 -15.65
C LEU A 64 15.40 11.51 -15.33
N GLN A 65 14.36 11.97 -16.03
CA GLN A 65 13.70 13.25 -15.77
C GLN A 65 12.85 13.25 -14.50
N SER A 66 12.32 12.10 -14.07
CA SER A 66 11.52 12.02 -12.84
C SER A 66 12.35 12.18 -11.57
N GLY A 67 13.69 12.18 -11.67
CA GLY A 67 14.59 12.35 -10.52
C GLY A 67 14.63 11.16 -9.56
N LEU A 68 13.86 10.10 -9.83
CA LEU A 68 13.87 8.85 -9.07
C LEU A 68 15.15 8.03 -9.31
N VAL A 69 15.82 8.26 -10.43
CA VAL A 69 17.11 7.65 -10.77
C VAL A 69 18.09 8.75 -11.16
N SER A 70 19.15 8.89 -10.36
CA SER A 70 20.22 9.83 -10.66
C SER A 70 21.09 9.31 -11.80
N SER A 71 21.40 10.16 -12.78
CA SER A 71 22.37 9.84 -13.83
C SER A 71 23.78 9.64 -13.29
N ALA A 72 24.08 10.11 -12.07
CA ALA A 72 25.39 9.95 -11.43
C ALA A 72 25.75 8.48 -11.18
N PHE A 73 24.76 7.61 -10.94
CA PHE A 73 25.00 6.20 -10.66
C PHE A 73 25.61 5.46 -11.86
N TRP A 74 25.28 5.86 -13.09
CA TRP A 74 25.80 5.23 -14.30
C TRP A 74 27.15 5.77 -14.73
N HIS A 75 27.48 7.02 -14.37
CA HIS A 75 28.78 7.63 -14.68
C HIS A 75 29.91 7.07 -13.79
N GLU A 76 29.57 6.47 -12.65
CA GLU A 76 30.52 5.85 -11.72
C GLU A 76 30.82 4.38 -12.07
N LEU A 77 29.92 3.70 -12.78
CA LEU A 77 30.13 2.33 -13.28
C LEU A 77 31.00 2.27 -14.55
N ASP A 78 31.08 3.39 -15.30
CA ASP A 78 31.86 3.52 -16.53
C ASP A 78 33.22 4.20 -16.27
N ALA A 79 33.57 4.44 -15.00
CA ALA A 79 34.91 4.88 -14.64
C ALA A 79 35.89 3.73 -14.93
N PRO A 80 36.84 3.89 -15.87
CA PRO A 80 37.90 2.91 -16.02
C PRO A 80 38.67 2.84 -14.71
N ASP A 81 38.93 1.61 -14.25
CA ASP A 81 39.85 1.32 -13.16
C ASP A 81 41.23 1.90 -13.53
N GLU A 82 41.49 3.14 -13.11
CA GLU A 82 42.79 3.77 -13.26
C GLU A 82 43.76 3.03 -12.32
N SER A 83 44.62 2.25 -12.97
CA SER A 83 45.75 1.43 -12.52
C SER A 83 46.51 1.85 -11.26
#